data_AF-A0A452ZMQ8-F1
#
_entry.id   AF-A0A452ZMQ8-F1
#
_cell.length_a   1.000
_cell.length_b   1.000
_cell.length_c   1.000
_cell.angle_alpha   90.00
_cell.angle_beta   90.00
_cell.angle_gamma   90.00
#
_symmetry.space_group_name_H-M   'P 1'
#
loop_
_entity.id
_entity.type
_entity.pdbx_description
1 polymer ?
#
loop_
_entity_poly.entity_id
_entity_poly.type
_entity_poly.pdbx_seq_one_letter_code
_entity_poly.pdbx_strand_id
1 'polypeptide(L)'
;MAKGQSMYLWREFVWGAIAGAFGEGMMHPVDTLKTRLQSQAIMSGAKAQKNIFQMVRTVWASDGLRGFYRGISPGVTGSLATGATYFGVIESTKTWLENNNPNLSGHWSHFIAGGIGDTLGSFIYVPCEVMKQRMQVQGSSKSWALNATKGNVSQSPGTQMYGYYNGMFHAGSSIWRDHGVKGLYAGYGSTLARDVPFAGLMVTFYEGLKELTVYGKRKYLPDSDLQVSNSFEGLVLGGLSGGFSAYLTTPLDVIKTRLQVQGSTTRYDGWLDAIKKTWGAEGVNGLFKGSVPRIIWYIPASAFTFMAVEFLREHFNEKTDTDAETAL
;
A
#
# COMPACT_ATOMS: atom_id res chain seq x y z
N MET A 1 19.07 -32.03 4.77
CA MET A 1 19.35 -30.62 4.41
C MET A 1 18.09 -29.84 3.98
N ALA A 2 17.15 -30.40 3.21
CA ALA A 2 15.93 -29.69 2.75
C ALA A 2 14.95 -29.20 3.86
N LYS A 3 14.82 -29.93 4.98
CA LYS A 3 13.93 -29.53 6.09
C LYS A 3 14.39 -28.26 6.83
N GLY A 4 15.70 -28.02 6.91
CA GLY A 4 16.28 -26.85 7.58
C GLY A 4 16.11 -25.56 6.78
N GLN A 5 16.25 -25.63 5.45
CA GLN A 5 16.00 -24.48 4.57
C GLN A 5 14.52 -24.04 4.59
N SER A 6 13.59 -25.00 4.61
CA SER A 6 12.16 -24.68 4.70
C SER A 6 11.81 -23.93 5.99
N MET A 7 12.29 -24.39 7.16
CA MET A 7 11.99 -23.72 8.43
C MET A 7 12.61 -22.32 8.55
N TYR A 8 13.83 -22.12 8.03
CA TYR A 8 14.45 -20.79 7.99
C TYR A 8 13.63 -19.82 7.13
N LEU A 9 13.15 -20.30 5.98
CA LEU A 9 12.34 -19.53 5.06
C LEU A 9 11.00 -19.11 5.71
N TRP A 10 10.30 -20.02 6.39
CA TRP A 10 9.06 -19.72 7.13
C TRP A 10 9.25 -18.60 8.17
N ARG A 11 10.37 -18.63 8.90
CA ARG A 11 10.68 -17.65 9.93
C ARG A 11 10.87 -16.25 9.35
N GLU A 12 11.68 -16.12 8.30
CA GLU A 12 11.91 -14.85 7.60
C GLU A 12 10.60 -14.24 7.06
N PHE A 13 9.68 -15.08 6.59
CA PHE A 13 8.37 -14.61 6.13
C PHE A 13 7.46 -14.14 7.26
N VAL A 14 7.41 -14.86 8.38
CA VAL A 14 6.64 -14.42 9.56
C VAL A 14 7.20 -13.09 10.07
N TRP A 15 8.52 -12.94 10.11
CA TRP A 15 9.15 -11.66 10.46
C TRP A 15 8.84 -10.56 9.47
N GLY A 16 8.86 -10.85 8.16
CA GLY A 16 8.44 -9.91 7.13
C GLY A 16 6.97 -9.48 7.27
N ALA A 17 6.07 -10.40 7.61
CA ALA A 17 4.65 -10.11 7.81
C ALA A 17 4.41 -9.26 9.06
N ILE A 18 5.08 -9.58 10.18
CA ILE A 18 4.98 -8.82 11.44
C ILE A 18 5.61 -7.43 11.26
N ALA A 19 6.77 -7.34 10.62
CA ALA A 19 7.42 -6.07 10.31
C ALA A 19 6.55 -5.22 9.35
N GLY A 20 5.92 -5.84 8.36
CA GLY A 20 4.97 -5.18 7.47
C GLY A 20 3.72 -4.67 8.19
N ALA A 21 3.18 -5.43 9.15
CA ALA A 21 2.07 -5.01 9.99
C ALA A 21 2.45 -3.84 10.93
N PHE A 22 3.66 -3.89 11.47
CA PHE A 22 4.21 -2.82 12.29
C PHE A 22 4.43 -1.53 11.47
N GLY A 23 5.02 -1.65 10.27
CA GLY A 23 5.18 -0.56 9.32
C GLY A 23 3.84 0.07 8.93
N GLU A 24 2.84 -0.76 8.61
CA GLU A 24 1.46 -0.28 8.35
C GLU A 24 0.92 0.49 9.55
N GLY A 25 1.08 -0.02 10.77
CA GLY A 25 0.65 0.65 11.99
C GLY A 25 1.28 2.03 12.19
N MET A 26 2.61 2.14 12.01
CA MET A 26 3.34 3.41 12.14
C MET A 26 2.94 4.41 11.05
N MET A 27 2.71 3.93 9.84
CA MET A 27 2.40 4.78 8.67
C MET A 27 0.90 5.04 8.49
N HIS A 28 0.04 4.40 9.29
CA HIS A 28 -1.42 4.50 9.19
C HIS A 28 -1.97 5.94 9.23
N PRO A 29 -1.44 6.85 10.06
CA PRO A 29 -1.86 8.25 10.05
C PRO A 29 -1.66 8.94 8.70
N VAL A 30 -0.53 8.67 8.05
CA VAL A 30 -0.18 9.25 6.75
C VAL A 30 -1.06 8.65 5.66
N ASP A 31 -1.23 7.33 5.69
CA ASP A 31 -2.11 6.62 4.75
C ASP A 31 -3.54 7.17 4.83
N THR A 32 -4.06 7.37 6.04
CA THR A 32 -5.39 7.96 6.25
C THR A 32 -5.51 9.35 5.65
N LEU A 33 -4.49 10.20 5.82
CA LEU A 33 -4.47 11.55 5.24
C LEU A 33 -4.41 11.51 3.71
N LYS A 34 -3.56 10.64 3.15
CA LYS A 34 -3.44 10.39 1.70
C LYS A 34 -4.79 9.94 1.13
N THR A 35 -5.40 8.89 1.70
CA THR A 35 -6.68 8.35 1.23
C THR A 35 -7.78 9.42 1.27
N ARG A 36 -7.88 10.21 2.35
CA ARG A 36 -8.83 11.34 2.43
C ARG A 36 -8.55 12.40 1.38
N LEU A 37 -7.28 12.77 1.13
CA LEU A 37 -6.92 13.75 0.10
C LEU A 37 -7.31 13.26 -1.31
N GLN A 38 -7.06 12.00 -1.61
CA GLN A 38 -7.36 11.39 -2.91
C GLN A 38 -8.86 11.22 -3.15
N SER A 39 -9.65 11.00 -2.09
CA SER A 39 -11.11 10.86 -2.16
C SER A 39 -11.89 12.17 -2.01
N GLN A 40 -11.25 13.29 -1.66
CA GLN A 40 -11.93 14.58 -1.39
C GLN A 40 -12.87 15.04 -2.51
N ALA A 41 -12.50 14.83 -3.77
CA ALA A 41 -13.34 15.25 -4.90
C ALA A 41 -14.66 14.48 -4.96
N ILE A 42 -14.67 13.22 -4.49
CA ILE A 42 -15.88 12.42 -4.34
C ILE A 42 -16.75 13.01 -3.22
N MET A 43 -16.14 13.46 -2.11
CA MET A 43 -16.89 13.88 -0.94
C MET A 43 -17.41 15.33 -0.99
N SER A 44 -16.64 16.25 -1.56
CA SER A 44 -16.89 17.70 -1.42
C SER A 44 -16.91 18.45 -2.76
N GLY A 45 -16.78 17.74 -3.89
CA GLY A 45 -16.66 18.34 -5.21
C GLY A 45 -15.32 19.04 -5.46
N ALA A 46 -15.05 19.41 -6.71
CA ALA A 46 -13.75 19.95 -7.15
C ALA A 46 -13.38 21.33 -6.57
N LYS A 47 -14.34 22.10 -6.04
CA LYS A 47 -14.12 23.50 -5.61
C LYS A 47 -13.66 23.67 -4.14
N ALA A 48 -13.73 22.63 -3.30
CA ALA A 48 -13.44 22.69 -1.86
C ALA A 48 -12.27 21.78 -1.43
N GLN A 49 -11.26 21.65 -2.29
CA GLN A 49 -10.13 20.76 -2.05
C GLN A 49 -9.22 21.32 -0.96
N LYS A 50 -8.95 20.53 0.08
CA LYS A 50 -8.09 20.89 1.19
C LYS A 50 -6.66 20.42 0.95
N ASN A 51 -5.69 21.24 1.31
CA ASN A 51 -4.28 20.86 1.36
C ASN A 51 -4.01 19.89 2.54
N ILE A 52 -2.84 19.23 2.53
CA ILE A 52 -2.45 18.27 3.58
C ILE A 52 -2.57 18.85 5.00
N PHE A 53 -2.09 20.07 5.24
CA PHE A 53 -2.18 20.74 6.55
C PHE A 53 -3.62 21.02 6.98
N GLN A 54 -4.46 21.45 6.04
CA GLN A 54 -5.88 21.67 6.29
C GLN A 54 -6.60 20.35 6.57
N MET A 55 -6.20 19.26 5.90
CA MET A 55 -6.72 17.92 6.17
C MET A 55 -6.31 17.45 7.55
N VAL A 56 -5.04 17.59 7.95
CA VAL A 56 -4.56 17.27 9.31
C VAL A 56 -5.38 18.01 10.36
N ARG A 57 -5.54 19.33 10.23
CA ARG A 57 -6.35 20.14 11.15
C ARG A 57 -7.81 19.69 11.18
N THR A 58 -8.37 19.34 10.03
CA THR A 58 -9.74 18.83 9.93
C THR A 58 -9.89 17.50 10.67
N VAL A 59 -9.01 16.53 10.43
CA VAL A 59 -9.07 15.21 11.08
C VAL A 59 -8.90 15.35 12.59
N TRP A 60 -7.92 16.14 13.03
CA TRP A 60 -7.68 16.38 14.44
C TRP A 60 -8.89 17.00 15.14
N ALA A 61 -9.49 18.05 14.55
CA ALA A 61 -10.63 18.73 15.14
C ALA A 61 -11.94 17.90 15.12
N SER A 62 -12.13 17.03 14.13
CA SER A 62 -13.38 16.27 13.95
C SER A 62 -13.35 14.89 14.60
N ASP A 63 -12.22 14.18 14.48
CA ASP A 63 -12.10 12.76 14.81
C ASP A 63 -11.05 12.51 15.91
N GLY A 64 -10.23 13.51 16.24
CA GLY A 64 -9.09 13.37 17.15
C GLY A 64 -8.07 12.32 16.68
N LEU A 65 -7.30 11.76 17.61
CA LEU A 65 -6.29 10.74 17.33
C LEU A 65 -6.87 9.48 16.68
N ARG A 66 -8.08 9.07 17.09
CA ARG A 66 -8.78 7.91 16.52
C ARG A 66 -9.10 8.07 15.03
N GLY A 67 -9.24 9.31 14.55
CA GLY A 67 -9.42 9.59 13.13
C GLY A 67 -8.26 9.14 12.26
N PHE A 68 -7.03 9.32 12.76
CA PHE A 68 -5.80 8.98 12.04
C PHE A 68 -5.53 7.48 11.99
N TYR A 69 -6.05 6.70 12.95
CA TYR A 69 -5.86 5.25 13.03
C TYR A 69 -7.05 4.45 12.49
N ARG A 70 -7.95 5.11 11.78
CA ARG A 70 -9.19 4.49 11.35
C ARG A 70 -8.95 3.54 10.19
N GLY A 71 -9.45 2.31 10.31
CA GLY A 71 -9.17 1.27 9.31
C GLY A 71 -7.84 0.55 9.52
N ILE A 72 -7.18 0.71 10.68
CA ILE A 72 -5.94 -0.03 10.97
C ILE A 72 -6.15 -1.54 11.04
N SER A 73 -7.29 -2.02 11.54
CA SER A 73 -7.57 -3.46 11.60
C SER A 73 -7.59 -4.14 10.24
N PRO A 74 -8.33 -3.67 9.22
CA PRO A 74 -8.21 -4.24 7.88
C PRO A 74 -6.82 -4.00 7.26
N GLY A 75 -6.13 -2.90 7.55
CA GLY A 75 -4.76 -2.67 7.07
C GLY A 75 -3.76 -3.71 7.58
N VAL A 76 -3.69 -3.90 8.89
CA VAL A 76 -2.83 -4.91 9.53
C VAL A 76 -3.21 -6.32 9.08
N THR A 77 -4.51 -6.64 9.03
CA THR A 77 -4.96 -7.96 8.58
C THR A 77 -4.56 -8.22 7.13
N GLY A 78 -4.72 -7.22 6.25
CA GLY A 78 -4.28 -7.30 4.86
C GLY A 78 -2.77 -7.52 4.75
N SER A 79 -1.96 -6.79 5.52
CA SER A 79 -0.50 -6.94 5.54
C SER A 79 -0.06 -8.34 5.97
N LEU A 80 -0.65 -8.86 7.06
CA LEU A 80 -0.40 -10.23 7.54
C LEU A 80 -0.83 -11.28 6.52
N ALA A 81 -2.00 -11.10 5.89
CA ALA A 81 -2.53 -12.03 4.89
C ALA A 81 -1.69 -12.04 3.60
N THR A 82 -1.18 -10.87 3.18
CA THR A 82 -0.22 -10.78 2.06
C THR A 82 1.05 -11.57 2.39
N GLY A 83 1.60 -11.42 3.59
CA GLY A 83 2.78 -12.17 4.02
C GLY A 83 2.57 -13.69 3.94
N ALA A 84 1.41 -14.19 4.37
CA ALA A 84 1.05 -15.61 4.26
C ALA A 84 0.87 -16.09 2.80
N THR A 85 0.37 -15.22 1.92
CA THR A 85 0.13 -15.54 0.50
C THR A 85 1.42 -15.57 -0.31
N TYR A 86 2.37 -14.67 0.01
CA TYR A 86 3.65 -14.55 -0.66
C TYR A 86 4.43 -15.88 -0.61
N PHE A 87 4.37 -16.59 0.52
CA PHE A 87 4.98 -17.91 0.71
C PHE A 87 4.40 -18.98 -0.23
N GLY A 88 3.07 -19.17 -0.23
CA GLY A 88 2.46 -20.27 -0.97
C GLY A 88 2.48 -20.07 -2.50
N VAL A 89 2.43 -18.83 -2.94
CA VAL A 89 2.14 -18.52 -4.34
C VAL A 89 3.39 -18.13 -5.13
N ILE A 90 4.24 -17.24 -4.62
CA ILE A 90 5.36 -16.72 -5.41
C ILE A 90 6.47 -17.76 -5.54
N GLU A 91 6.73 -18.53 -4.48
CA GLU A 91 7.69 -19.64 -4.56
C GLU A 91 7.22 -20.70 -5.56
N SER A 92 5.96 -21.13 -5.46
CA SER A 92 5.34 -22.06 -6.41
C SER A 92 5.34 -21.53 -7.85
N THR A 93 5.03 -20.24 -8.04
CA THR A 93 5.00 -19.59 -9.37
C THR A 93 6.40 -19.45 -9.95
N LYS A 94 7.38 -19.05 -9.15
CA LYS A 94 8.77 -18.88 -9.56
C LYS A 94 9.37 -20.23 -9.96
N THR A 95 9.20 -21.26 -9.12
CA THR A 95 9.66 -22.62 -9.42
C THR A 95 8.97 -23.18 -10.67
N TRP A 96 7.66 -22.93 -10.85
CA TRP A 96 6.96 -23.33 -12.07
C TRP A 96 7.50 -22.61 -13.32
N LEU A 97 7.78 -21.31 -13.23
CA LEU A 97 8.27 -20.52 -14.36
C LEU A 97 9.70 -20.92 -14.76
N GLU A 98 10.59 -21.10 -13.77
CA GLU A 98 11.98 -21.54 -13.96
C GLU A 98 12.05 -22.96 -14.57
N ASN A 99 11.15 -23.87 -14.17
CA ASN A 99 11.12 -25.23 -14.68
C ASN A 99 10.55 -25.34 -16.10
N ASN A 100 9.60 -24.49 -16.49
CA ASN A 100 8.93 -24.58 -17.79
C ASN A 100 9.59 -23.74 -18.89
N ASN A 101 10.31 -22.66 -18.57
CA ASN A 101 10.88 -21.75 -19.58
C ASN A 101 12.31 -21.30 -19.24
N PRO A 102 13.33 -22.17 -19.34
CA PRO A 102 14.73 -21.82 -19.05
C PRO A 102 15.33 -20.77 -20.02
N ASN A 103 14.71 -20.53 -21.18
CA ASN A 103 15.15 -19.54 -22.17
C ASN A 103 14.54 -18.13 -21.98
N LEU A 104 13.61 -17.93 -21.03
CA LEU A 104 13.08 -16.61 -20.71
C LEU A 104 14.09 -15.89 -19.79
N SER A 105 15.00 -15.11 -20.38
CA SER A 105 16.10 -14.50 -19.64
C SER A 105 15.65 -13.48 -18.57
N GLY A 106 16.24 -13.63 -17.37
CA GLY A 106 16.36 -12.69 -16.25
C GLY A 106 15.16 -11.76 -16.00
N HIS A 107 15.19 -10.57 -16.59
CA HIS A 107 14.28 -9.46 -16.25
C HIS A 107 12.81 -9.76 -16.58
N TRP A 108 12.51 -10.41 -17.71
CA TRP A 108 11.12 -10.74 -18.07
C TRP A 108 10.54 -11.83 -17.19
N SER A 109 11.36 -12.81 -16.78
CA SER A 109 10.97 -13.85 -15.83
C SER A 109 10.59 -13.25 -14.47
N HIS A 110 11.43 -12.38 -13.92
CA HIS A 110 11.14 -11.69 -12.66
C HIS A 110 9.91 -10.78 -12.74
N PHE A 111 9.73 -10.06 -13.86
CA PHE A 111 8.56 -9.20 -14.05
C PHE A 111 7.26 -10.01 -14.16
N ILE A 112 7.25 -11.11 -14.92
CA ILE A 112 6.08 -11.97 -15.08
C ILE A 112 5.76 -12.72 -13.78
N ALA A 113 6.76 -13.27 -13.10
CA ALA A 113 6.59 -13.91 -11.80
C ALA A 113 6.06 -12.90 -10.76
N GLY A 114 6.58 -11.68 -10.77
CA GLY A 114 6.08 -10.58 -9.93
C GLY A 114 4.63 -10.21 -10.24
N GLY A 115 4.26 -10.10 -11.52
CA GLY A 115 2.89 -9.80 -11.94
C GLY A 115 1.87 -10.90 -11.59
N ILE A 116 2.24 -12.18 -11.76
CA ILE A 116 1.40 -13.32 -11.35
C ILE A 116 1.29 -13.36 -9.82
N GLY A 117 2.42 -13.19 -9.12
CA GLY A 117 2.48 -13.13 -7.66
C GLY A 117 1.59 -12.04 -7.08
N ASP A 118 1.63 -10.83 -7.66
CA ASP A 118 0.78 -9.71 -7.24
C ASP A 118 -0.70 -9.93 -7.61
N THR A 119 -1.00 -10.55 -8.76
CA THR A 119 -2.38 -10.90 -9.12
C THR A 119 -3.01 -11.86 -8.11
N LEU A 120 -2.26 -12.87 -7.70
CA LEU A 120 -2.74 -13.84 -6.73
C LEU A 120 -2.73 -13.29 -5.29
N GLY A 121 -1.71 -12.51 -4.93
CA GLY A 121 -1.63 -11.79 -3.65
C GLY A 121 -2.79 -10.80 -3.46
N SER A 122 -3.09 -10.03 -4.51
CA SER A 122 -4.17 -9.03 -4.50
C SER A 122 -5.55 -9.64 -4.32
N PHE A 123 -5.76 -10.92 -4.67
CA PHE A 123 -7.02 -11.58 -4.39
C PHE A 123 -7.33 -11.64 -2.88
N ILE A 124 -6.29 -11.70 -2.05
CA ILE A 124 -6.39 -11.82 -0.59
C ILE A 124 -6.39 -10.44 0.08
N TYR A 125 -5.51 -9.52 -0.34
CA TYR A 125 -5.40 -8.24 0.34
C TYR A 125 -6.41 -7.18 -0.14
N VAL A 126 -6.93 -7.26 -1.37
CA VAL A 126 -7.84 -6.21 -1.90
C VAL A 126 -9.13 -6.05 -1.09
N PRO A 127 -9.83 -7.11 -0.64
CA PRO A 127 -10.98 -6.94 0.25
C PRO A 127 -10.64 -6.18 1.53
N CYS A 128 -9.48 -6.48 2.12
CA CYS A 128 -8.97 -5.74 3.28
C CYS A 128 -8.69 -4.28 2.93
N GLU A 129 -8.09 -4.03 1.78
CA GLU A 129 -7.82 -2.67 1.32
C GLU A 129 -9.09 -1.85 1.11
N VAL A 130 -10.12 -2.42 0.46
CA VAL A 130 -11.41 -1.73 0.27
C VAL A 130 -12.05 -1.38 1.60
N MET A 131 -12.05 -2.31 2.57
CA MET A 131 -12.54 -2.04 3.92
C MET A 131 -11.74 -0.92 4.59
N LYS A 132 -10.40 -0.95 4.50
CA LYS A 132 -9.51 0.10 5.03
C LYS A 132 -9.85 1.46 4.44
N GLN A 133 -9.88 1.58 3.12
CA GLN A 133 -10.08 2.86 2.45
C GLN A 133 -11.46 3.46 2.73
N ARG A 134 -12.52 2.63 2.70
CA ARG A 134 -13.87 3.08 3.06
C ARG A 134 -13.95 3.52 4.52
N MET A 135 -13.30 2.81 5.44
CA MET A 135 -13.23 3.21 6.85
C MET A 135 -12.42 4.49 7.08
N GLN A 136 -11.34 4.73 6.33
CA GLN A 136 -10.51 5.93 6.45
C GLN A 136 -11.25 7.20 6.03
N VAL A 137 -12.13 7.11 5.03
CA VAL A 137 -12.82 8.27 4.43
C VAL A 137 -14.07 8.68 5.23
N GLN A 138 -14.59 7.83 6.12
CA GLN A 138 -15.94 7.98 6.67
C GLN A 138 -16.18 9.15 7.64
N GLY A 139 -15.13 9.75 8.20
CA GLY A 139 -15.23 10.80 9.22
C GLY A 139 -15.92 10.34 10.53
N SER A 140 -16.05 11.22 11.53
CA SER A 140 -16.65 10.91 12.84
C SER A 140 -18.13 10.55 12.75
N SER A 141 -18.59 9.69 13.67
CA SER A 141 -20.02 9.32 13.80
C SER A 141 -20.91 10.54 13.97
N LYS A 142 -20.45 11.56 14.71
CA LYS A 142 -21.20 12.80 14.95
C LYS A 142 -21.32 13.62 13.67
N SER A 143 -20.22 13.75 12.92
CA SER A 143 -20.20 14.43 11.62
C SER A 143 -21.05 13.69 10.58
N TRP A 144 -21.02 12.36 10.59
CA TRP A 144 -21.85 11.52 9.72
C TRP A 144 -23.33 11.68 10.07
N ALA A 145 -23.72 11.58 11.34
CA ALA A 145 -25.10 11.77 11.78
C ALA A 145 -25.63 13.18 11.47
N LEU A 146 -24.80 14.22 11.62
CA LEU A 146 -25.11 15.60 11.26
C LEU A 146 -25.31 15.77 9.74
N ASN A 147 -24.50 15.10 8.92
CA ASN A 147 -24.62 15.14 7.46
C ASN A 147 -25.81 14.31 6.96
N ALA A 148 -26.10 13.17 7.59
CA ALA A 148 -27.27 12.34 7.29
C ALA A 148 -28.58 13.10 7.62
N THR A 149 -28.61 13.84 8.74
CA THR A 149 -29.77 14.67 9.10
C THR A 149 -29.92 15.92 8.24
N LYS A 150 -28.82 16.60 7.86
CA LYS A 150 -28.85 17.72 6.91
C LYS A 150 -29.16 17.28 5.47
N GLY A 151 -28.80 16.05 5.10
CA GLY A 151 -29.00 15.46 3.77
C GLY A 151 -30.47 15.19 3.40
N ASN A 152 -31.40 15.25 4.37
CA ASN A 152 -32.83 15.13 4.10
C ASN A 152 -33.47 16.42 3.52
N VAL A 153 -32.73 17.54 3.42
CA VAL A 153 -33.28 18.83 2.94
C VAL A 153 -32.78 19.22 1.54
N SER A 154 -31.79 18.54 0.96
CA SER A 154 -31.40 18.77 -0.44
C SER A 154 -30.66 17.56 -1.02
N GLN A 155 -31.40 16.65 -1.64
CA GLN A 155 -30.84 15.53 -2.39
C GLN A 155 -30.26 16.06 -3.72
N SER A 156 -28.95 16.32 -3.74
CA SER A 156 -28.21 16.27 -5.01
C SER A 156 -27.88 14.80 -5.31
N PRO A 157 -28.18 14.26 -6.51
CA PRO A 157 -28.08 12.83 -6.84
C PRO A 157 -26.69 12.19 -6.72
N GLY A 158 -25.65 12.95 -6.34
CA GLY A 158 -24.27 12.47 -6.25
C GLY A 158 -23.81 12.04 -4.85
N THR A 159 -24.47 12.44 -3.76
CA THR A 159 -23.82 12.47 -2.42
C THR A 159 -24.21 11.31 -1.48
N GLN A 160 -24.61 10.14 -1.99
CA GLN A 160 -24.83 8.97 -1.13
C GLN A 160 -23.48 8.39 -0.66
N MET A 161 -23.09 8.79 0.53
CA MET A 161 -21.95 8.23 1.27
C MET A 161 -22.35 6.87 1.85
N TYR A 162 -21.39 5.96 2.03
CA TYR A 162 -21.66 4.64 2.63
C TYR A 162 -22.11 4.76 4.10
N GLY A 163 -22.73 3.69 4.61
CA GLY A 163 -23.11 3.58 6.02
C GLY A 163 -21.89 3.65 6.96
N TYR A 164 -22.09 4.14 8.18
CA TYR A 164 -21.01 4.25 9.16
C TYR A 164 -20.52 2.86 9.61
N TYR A 165 -19.22 2.62 9.49
CA TYR A 165 -18.57 1.37 9.87
C TYR A 165 -17.94 1.45 11.26
N ASN A 166 -18.42 0.59 12.16
CA ASN A 166 -17.92 0.45 13.53
C ASN A 166 -16.64 -0.41 13.63
N GLY A 167 -16.35 -1.23 12.63
CA GLY A 167 -15.19 -2.12 12.61
C GLY A 167 -15.06 -2.89 11.31
N MET A 168 -13.99 -3.67 11.17
CA MET A 168 -13.66 -4.44 9.96
C MET A 168 -14.78 -5.42 9.57
N PHE A 169 -15.24 -6.27 10.49
CA PHE A 169 -16.29 -7.25 10.20
C PHE A 169 -17.63 -6.60 9.84
N HIS A 170 -17.97 -5.50 10.52
CA HIS A 170 -19.15 -4.73 10.18
C HIS A 170 -19.02 -4.07 8.80
N ALA A 171 -17.84 -3.56 8.46
CA ALA A 171 -17.56 -3.01 7.13
C ALA A 171 -17.69 -4.09 6.06
N GLY A 172 -17.00 -5.22 6.20
CA GLY A 172 -17.06 -6.32 5.24
C GLY A 172 -18.48 -6.86 5.05
N SER A 173 -19.20 -7.11 6.16
CA SER A 173 -20.60 -7.57 6.12
C SER A 173 -21.52 -6.57 5.44
N SER A 174 -21.38 -5.27 5.75
CA SER A 174 -22.18 -4.21 5.11
C SER A 174 -21.89 -4.11 3.60
N ILE A 175 -20.62 -4.12 3.21
CA ILE A 175 -20.21 -4.05 1.79
C ILE A 175 -20.72 -5.28 1.03
N TRP A 176 -20.61 -6.47 1.63
CA TRP A 176 -21.12 -7.70 1.03
C TRP A 176 -22.63 -7.66 0.85
N ARG A 177 -23.38 -7.19 1.87
CA ARG A 177 -24.83 -7.09 1.79
C ARG A 177 -25.29 -6.08 0.73
N ASP A 178 -24.60 -4.96 0.60
CA ASP A 178 -25.02 -3.86 -0.27
C ASP A 178 -24.53 -4.02 -1.72
N HIS A 179 -23.37 -4.67 -1.95
CA HIS A 179 -22.71 -4.76 -3.27
C HIS A 179 -22.18 -6.15 -3.64
N GLY A 180 -22.27 -7.12 -2.73
CA GLY A 180 -21.69 -8.45 -2.91
C GLY A 180 -20.18 -8.44 -3.15
N VAL A 181 -19.72 -9.43 -3.90
CA VAL A 181 -18.31 -9.60 -4.27
C VAL A 181 -17.75 -8.38 -5.02
N LYS A 182 -18.55 -7.78 -5.91
CA LYS A 182 -18.14 -6.60 -6.68
C LYS A 182 -17.79 -5.41 -5.80
N GLY A 183 -18.41 -5.29 -4.63
CA GLY A 183 -18.08 -4.27 -3.63
C GLY A 183 -16.73 -4.50 -2.97
N LEU A 184 -16.45 -5.72 -2.53
CA LEU A 184 -15.19 -6.08 -1.87
C LEU A 184 -13.98 -6.04 -2.81
N TYR A 185 -14.20 -6.26 -4.11
CA TYR A 185 -13.17 -6.18 -5.16
C TYR A 185 -13.29 -4.92 -6.02
N ALA A 186 -13.96 -3.89 -5.51
CA ALA A 186 -14.03 -2.60 -6.21
C ALA A 186 -12.62 -2.08 -6.48
N GLY A 187 -12.33 -1.64 -7.71
CA GLY A 187 -10.99 -1.16 -8.06
C GLY A 187 -9.91 -2.24 -8.17
N TYR A 188 -10.25 -3.52 -8.24
CA TYR A 188 -9.26 -4.60 -8.44
C TYR A 188 -8.41 -4.38 -9.71
N GLY A 189 -9.03 -4.09 -10.86
CA GLY A 189 -8.28 -3.80 -12.09
C GLY A 189 -7.35 -2.59 -12.00
N SER A 190 -7.77 -1.52 -11.32
CA SER A 190 -6.91 -0.36 -11.05
C SER A 190 -5.80 -0.65 -10.05
N THR A 191 -5.98 -1.65 -9.19
CA THR A 191 -4.94 -2.13 -8.27
C THR A 191 -3.82 -2.77 -9.09
N LEU A 192 -4.14 -3.78 -9.90
CA LEU A 192 -3.14 -4.43 -10.76
C LEU A 192 -2.45 -3.45 -11.71
N ALA A 193 -3.22 -2.53 -12.31
CA ALA A 193 -2.68 -1.51 -13.19
C ALA A 193 -1.68 -0.58 -12.49
N ARG A 194 -1.80 -0.36 -11.17
CA ARG A 194 -0.85 0.42 -10.37
C ARG A 194 0.34 -0.43 -9.92
N ASP A 195 0.06 -1.61 -9.38
CA ASP A 195 1.02 -2.43 -8.65
C ASP A 195 2.09 -3.01 -9.58
N VAL A 196 1.71 -3.52 -10.75
CA VAL A 196 2.65 -4.11 -11.72
C VAL A 196 3.65 -3.07 -12.26
N PRO A 197 3.23 -1.88 -12.73
CA PRO A 197 4.18 -0.83 -13.12
C PRO A 197 4.99 -0.29 -11.94
N PHE A 198 4.40 -0.21 -10.75
CA PHE A 198 5.12 0.27 -9.56
C PHE A 198 6.30 -0.64 -9.23
N ALA A 199 6.11 -1.95 -9.23
CA ALA A 199 7.16 -2.92 -8.97
C ALA A 199 8.29 -2.84 -10.01
N GLY A 200 7.94 -2.79 -11.30
CA GLY A 200 8.93 -2.65 -12.39
C GLY A 200 9.74 -1.36 -12.28
N LEU A 201 9.07 -0.21 -12.11
CA LEU A 201 9.74 1.08 -11.95
C LEU A 201 10.65 1.13 -10.74
N MET A 202 10.23 0.53 -9.62
CA MET A 202 11.03 0.54 -8.39
C MET A 202 12.36 -0.18 -8.61
N VAL A 203 12.35 -1.35 -9.24
CA VAL A 203 13.58 -2.09 -9.58
C VAL A 203 14.44 -1.28 -10.55
N THR A 204 13.87 -0.77 -11.63
CA THR A 204 14.62 0.01 -12.63
C THR A 204 15.28 1.26 -12.02
N PHE A 205 14.57 2.01 -11.19
CA PHE A 205 15.14 3.17 -10.51
C PHE A 205 16.16 2.76 -9.45
N TYR A 206 15.95 1.65 -8.74
CA TYR A 206 16.92 1.16 -7.76
C TYR A 206 18.25 0.77 -8.42
N GLU A 207 18.20 0.02 -9.53
CA GLU A 207 19.38 -0.36 -10.31
C GLU A 207 20.10 0.88 -10.86
N GLY A 208 19.37 1.80 -11.50
CA GLY A 208 19.94 3.03 -12.04
C GLY A 208 20.56 3.93 -10.96
N LEU A 209 19.89 4.10 -9.81
CA LEU A 209 20.45 4.86 -8.69
C LEU A 209 21.69 4.18 -8.10
N LYS A 210 21.67 2.84 -7.98
CA LYS A 210 22.81 2.06 -7.49
C LYS A 210 24.03 2.21 -8.41
N GLU A 211 23.84 2.11 -9.73
CA GLU A 211 24.91 2.32 -10.71
C GLU A 211 25.50 3.73 -10.64
N LEU A 212 24.64 4.75 -10.52
CA LEU A 212 25.07 6.14 -10.35
C LEU A 212 25.88 6.33 -9.06
N THR A 213 25.47 5.70 -7.96
CA THR A 213 26.21 5.77 -6.69
C THR A 213 27.56 5.07 -6.77
N VAL A 214 27.63 3.89 -7.41
CA VAL A 214 28.91 3.17 -7.67
C VAL A 214 29.84 4.02 -8.52
N TYR A 215 29.33 4.61 -9.60
CA TYR A 215 30.10 5.48 -10.48
C TYR A 215 30.62 6.72 -9.74
N GLY A 216 29.76 7.37 -8.94
CA GLY A 216 30.13 8.52 -8.12
C GLY A 216 31.22 8.18 -7.11
N LYS A 217 31.08 7.08 -6.36
CA LYS A 217 32.11 6.63 -5.41
C LYS A 217 33.45 6.37 -6.09
N ARG A 218 33.46 5.66 -7.23
CA ARG A 218 34.69 5.39 -7.99
C ARG A 218 35.38 6.67 -8.47
N LYS A 219 34.61 7.72 -8.78
CA LYS A 219 35.13 9.00 -9.29
C LYS A 219 35.64 9.93 -8.19
N TYR A 220 34.99 9.95 -7.03
CA TYR A 220 35.27 10.94 -5.97
C TYR A 220 35.98 10.35 -4.74
N LEU A 221 35.95 9.03 -4.54
CA LEU A 221 36.54 8.33 -3.39
C LEU A 221 37.22 7.00 -3.84
N PRO A 222 38.33 7.08 -4.58
CA PRO A 222 39.02 5.90 -5.12
C PRO A 222 39.61 4.94 -4.06
N ASP A 223 39.91 5.42 -2.84
CA ASP A 223 40.51 4.64 -1.74
C ASP A 223 39.52 4.16 -0.67
N SER A 224 38.21 4.35 -0.89
CA SER A 224 37.21 3.86 0.07
C SER A 224 36.80 2.42 -0.23
N ASP A 225 37.20 1.48 0.62
CA ASP A 225 36.78 0.06 0.61
C ASP A 225 35.30 -0.12 1.05
N LEU A 226 34.48 0.91 0.79
CA LEU A 226 33.06 0.95 1.12
C LEU A 226 32.30 0.26 -0.01
N GLN A 227 32.25 -1.07 0.05
CA GLN A 227 31.30 -1.84 -0.73
C GLN A 227 29.89 -1.23 -0.59
N VAL A 228 29.07 -1.36 -1.64
CA VAL A 228 27.64 -0.99 -1.65
C VAL A 228 26.84 -1.95 -0.77
N SER A 229 27.21 -2.01 0.50
CA SER A 229 26.81 -2.98 1.51
C SER A 229 26.40 -2.32 2.83
N ASN A 230 26.43 -0.98 2.93
CA ASN A 230 25.86 -0.30 4.09
C ASN A 230 24.33 -0.36 3.98
N SER A 231 23.67 -1.08 4.90
CA SER A 231 22.21 -1.22 4.97
C SER A 231 21.47 0.13 4.88
N PHE A 232 22.09 1.20 5.38
CA PHE A 232 21.58 2.57 5.28
C PHE A 232 21.56 3.12 3.84
N GLU A 233 22.59 2.85 3.04
CA GLU A 233 22.65 3.29 1.64
C GLU A 233 21.62 2.53 0.80
N GLY A 234 21.50 1.22 1.01
CA GLY A 234 20.45 0.41 0.40
C GLY A 234 19.04 0.93 0.76
N LEU A 235 18.84 1.32 2.01
CA LEU A 235 17.59 1.92 2.50
C LEU A 235 17.29 3.26 1.81
N VAL A 236 18.28 4.16 1.69
CA VAL A 236 18.10 5.46 1.03
C VAL A 236 17.82 5.29 -0.47
N LEU A 237 18.57 4.42 -1.16
CA LEU A 237 18.37 4.12 -2.57
C LEU A 237 17.00 3.45 -2.83
N GLY A 238 16.61 2.50 -1.97
CA GLY A 238 15.29 1.87 -1.99
C GLY A 238 14.17 2.88 -1.73
N GLY A 239 14.39 3.80 -0.79
CA GLY A 239 13.44 4.85 -0.47
C GLY A 239 13.24 5.87 -1.60
N LEU A 240 14.34 6.30 -2.25
CA LEU A 240 14.29 7.23 -3.38
C LEU A 240 13.68 6.60 -4.63
N SER A 241 14.12 5.38 -4.99
CA SER A 241 13.57 4.63 -6.13
C SER A 241 12.06 4.37 -5.97
N GLY A 242 11.63 3.95 -4.79
CA GLY A 242 10.21 3.79 -4.49
C GLY A 242 9.43 5.12 -4.48
N GLY A 243 10.06 6.22 -4.03
CA GLY A 243 9.49 7.56 -4.13
C GLY A 243 9.25 8.02 -5.57
N PHE A 244 10.21 7.83 -6.47
CA PHE A 244 10.05 8.14 -7.90
C PHE A 244 8.98 7.27 -8.56
N SER A 245 9.00 5.97 -8.25
CA SER A 245 7.98 5.02 -8.72
C SER A 245 6.59 5.40 -8.22
N ALA A 246 6.49 5.84 -6.96
CA ALA A 246 5.25 6.31 -6.35
C ALA A 246 4.71 7.56 -7.05
N TYR A 247 5.58 8.51 -7.40
CA TYR A 247 5.19 9.70 -8.15
C TYR A 247 4.59 9.34 -9.52
N LEU A 248 5.31 8.54 -10.32
CA LEU A 248 4.84 8.15 -11.67
C LEU A 248 3.56 7.33 -11.64
N THR A 249 3.35 6.51 -10.62
CA THR A 249 2.12 5.72 -10.43
C THR A 249 1.05 6.45 -9.61
N THR A 250 1.22 7.73 -9.30
CA THR A 250 0.19 8.50 -8.55
C THR A 250 -1.14 8.60 -9.28
N PRO A 251 -1.22 8.85 -10.60
CA PRO A 251 -2.49 8.88 -11.31
C PRO A 251 -3.31 7.60 -11.12
N LEU A 252 -2.68 6.43 -11.24
CA LEU A 252 -3.35 5.13 -11.09
C LEU A 252 -3.78 4.86 -9.64
N ASP A 253 -2.98 5.28 -8.68
CA ASP A 253 -3.28 5.18 -7.25
C ASP A 253 -4.46 6.07 -6.84
N VAL A 254 -4.56 7.30 -7.38
CA VAL A 254 -5.74 8.16 -7.18
C VAL A 254 -7.00 7.49 -7.71
N ILE A 255 -6.92 6.89 -8.90
CA ILE A 255 -8.07 6.22 -9.54
C ILE A 255 -8.47 4.97 -8.77
N LYS A 256 -7.51 4.16 -8.34
CA LYS A 256 -7.72 3.04 -7.43
C LYS A 256 -8.47 3.49 -6.19
N THR A 257 -7.97 4.52 -5.50
CA THR A 257 -8.58 5.03 -4.27
C THR A 257 -10.01 5.52 -4.50
N ARG A 258 -10.25 6.22 -5.61
CA ARG A 258 -11.59 6.68 -5.97
C ARG A 258 -12.57 5.54 -6.26
N LEU A 259 -12.11 4.49 -6.94
CA LEU A 259 -12.92 3.30 -7.24
C LEU A 259 -13.19 2.42 -6.01
N GLN A 260 -12.27 2.34 -5.06
CA GLN A 260 -12.48 1.58 -3.82
C GLN A 260 -13.42 2.32 -2.86
N VAL A 261 -13.37 3.67 -2.86
CA VAL A 261 -14.16 4.54 -1.98
C VAL A 261 -15.52 4.92 -2.55
N GLN A 262 -15.74 4.84 -3.88
CA GLN A 262 -17.07 5.07 -4.46
C GLN A 262 -18.06 4.09 -3.80
N GLY A 263 -19.01 4.65 -3.05
CA GLY A 263 -19.90 3.88 -2.18
C GLY A 263 -21.01 3.21 -2.97
N SER A 264 -22.25 3.38 -2.52
CA SER A 264 -23.38 2.65 -3.10
C SER A 264 -23.82 3.12 -4.48
N THR A 265 -23.54 4.39 -4.79
CA THR A 265 -23.77 4.94 -6.12
C THR A 265 -22.55 4.73 -7.00
N THR A 266 -22.72 4.00 -8.12
CA THR A 266 -21.70 3.87 -9.15
C THR A 266 -21.42 5.23 -9.78
N ARG A 267 -20.30 5.85 -9.40
CA ARG A 267 -19.88 7.15 -9.96
C ARG A 267 -18.96 6.97 -11.17
N TYR A 268 -18.19 5.88 -11.16
CA TYR A 268 -17.24 5.52 -12.20
C TYR A 268 -17.52 4.12 -12.71
N ASP A 269 -17.69 4.00 -14.02
CA ASP A 269 -17.83 2.71 -14.71
C ASP A 269 -16.46 2.18 -15.09
N GLY A 270 -15.71 1.75 -14.08
CA GLY A 270 -14.34 1.26 -14.22
C GLY A 270 -13.27 2.35 -14.20
N TRP A 271 -12.01 1.92 -14.37
CA TRP A 271 -10.84 2.76 -14.14
C TRP A 271 -10.55 3.75 -15.28
N LEU A 272 -10.86 3.39 -16.54
CA LEU A 272 -10.72 4.31 -17.67
C LEU A 272 -11.74 5.46 -17.59
N ASP A 273 -13.00 5.16 -17.24
CA ASP A 273 -14.02 6.17 -16.99
C ASP A 273 -13.63 7.08 -15.81
N ALA A 274 -13.07 6.49 -14.74
CA ALA A 274 -12.55 7.26 -13.61
C ALA A 274 -11.41 8.21 -14.01
N ILE A 275 -10.49 7.79 -14.89
CA ILE A 275 -9.43 8.66 -15.42
C ILE A 275 -10.06 9.83 -16.19
N LYS A 276 -10.95 9.53 -17.14
CA LYS A 276 -11.58 10.55 -18.00
C LYS A 276 -12.37 11.57 -17.19
N LYS A 277 -13.19 11.11 -16.24
CA LYS A 277 -13.99 11.98 -15.36
C LYS A 277 -13.11 12.79 -14.40
N THR A 278 -12.05 12.20 -13.85
CA THR A 278 -11.12 12.93 -12.97
C THR A 278 -10.36 14.00 -13.74
N TRP A 279 -9.87 13.67 -14.94
CA TRP A 279 -9.20 14.63 -15.82
C TRP A 279 -10.13 15.78 -16.21
N GLY A 280 -11.37 15.47 -16.63
CA GLY A 280 -12.34 16.49 -17.01
C GLY A 280 -12.77 17.41 -15.85
N ALA A 281 -12.85 16.89 -14.63
CA ALA A 281 -13.31 17.65 -13.46
C ALA A 281 -12.20 18.42 -12.73
N GLU A 282 -10.98 17.88 -12.69
CA GLU A 282 -9.89 18.39 -11.83
C GLU A 282 -8.55 18.55 -12.57
N GLY A 283 -8.44 18.07 -13.80
CA GLY A 283 -7.21 18.09 -14.58
C GLY A 283 -6.06 17.28 -13.96
N VAL A 284 -4.84 17.67 -14.31
CA VAL A 284 -3.59 17.04 -13.84
C VAL A 284 -3.48 17.09 -12.30
N ASN A 285 -3.89 18.19 -11.68
CA ASN A 285 -3.84 18.37 -10.24
C ASN A 285 -4.70 17.34 -9.49
N GLY A 286 -5.82 16.92 -10.08
CA GLY A 286 -6.66 15.85 -9.55
C GLY A 286 -5.97 14.49 -9.58
N LEU A 287 -5.27 14.17 -10.68
CA LEU A 287 -4.56 12.90 -10.86
C LEU A 287 -3.30 12.77 -9.97
N PHE A 288 -2.63 13.88 -9.67
CA PHE A 288 -1.46 13.87 -8.79
C PHE A 288 -1.78 14.21 -7.34
N LYS A 289 -3.07 14.22 -6.98
CA LYS A 289 -3.51 14.57 -5.64
C LYS A 289 -3.01 13.55 -4.62
N GLY A 290 -2.38 14.05 -3.56
CA GLY A 290 -1.78 13.18 -2.54
C GLY A 290 -0.41 12.61 -2.93
N SER A 291 0.22 13.06 -4.02
CA SER A 291 1.60 12.68 -4.39
C SER A 291 2.61 13.04 -3.30
N VAL A 292 2.54 14.27 -2.76
CA VAL A 292 3.43 14.77 -1.69
C VAL A 292 3.43 13.85 -0.46
N PRO A 293 2.28 13.55 0.19
CA PRO A 293 2.24 12.61 1.30
C PRO A 293 2.50 11.15 0.89
N ARG A 294 2.57 10.82 -0.41
CA ARG A 294 2.98 9.49 -0.85
C ARG A 294 4.50 9.37 -0.95
N ILE A 295 5.18 10.41 -1.43
CA ILE A 295 6.64 10.40 -1.69
C ILE A 295 7.44 10.64 -0.41
N ILE A 296 7.11 11.71 0.32
CA ILE A 296 7.88 12.16 1.52
C ILE A 296 8.04 11.02 2.53
N TRP A 297 7.04 10.15 2.59
CA TRP A 297 6.88 9.17 3.64
C TRP A 297 7.38 7.78 3.24
N TYR A 298 7.84 7.61 2.00
CA TYR A 298 8.32 6.32 1.51
C TYR A 298 9.65 5.90 2.17
N ILE A 299 10.58 6.86 2.34
CA ILE A 299 11.86 6.62 3.05
C ILE A 299 11.60 6.23 4.52
N PRO A 300 10.84 7.01 5.34
CA PRO A 300 10.50 6.61 6.70
C PRO A 300 9.78 5.25 6.80
N ALA A 301 8.82 4.98 5.92
CA ALA A 301 8.10 3.70 5.91
C ALA A 301 9.05 2.52 5.69
N SER A 302 9.97 2.67 4.73
CA SER A 302 11.01 1.68 4.44
C SER A 302 11.93 1.49 5.65
N ALA A 303 12.28 2.59 6.34
CA ALA A 303 13.16 2.56 7.50
C ALA A 303 12.52 1.82 8.69
N PHE A 304 11.24 2.10 8.98
CA PHE A 304 10.54 1.41 10.07
C PHE A 304 10.35 -0.08 9.79
N THR A 305 10.03 -0.45 8.55
CA THR A 305 9.91 -1.85 8.16
C THR A 305 11.25 -2.57 8.29
N PHE A 306 12.33 -1.95 7.79
CA PHE A 306 13.68 -2.49 7.90
C PHE A 306 14.11 -2.67 9.37
N MET A 307 13.93 -1.63 10.19
CA MET A 307 14.22 -1.68 11.62
C MET A 307 13.45 -2.80 12.34
N ALA A 308 12.18 -3.01 11.99
CA ALA A 308 11.39 -4.09 12.57
C ALA A 308 11.87 -5.47 12.14
N VAL A 309 12.27 -5.65 10.87
CA VAL A 309 12.85 -6.92 10.40
C VAL A 309 14.17 -7.20 11.12
N GLU A 310 15.07 -6.23 11.20
CA GLU A 310 16.37 -6.41 11.87
C GLU A 310 16.19 -6.70 13.37
N PHE A 311 15.33 -5.96 14.06
CA PHE A 311 15.00 -6.24 15.46
C PHE A 311 14.49 -7.66 15.68
N LEU A 312 13.59 -8.15 14.80
CA LEU A 312 13.09 -9.53 14.87
C LEU A 312 14.17 -10.56 14.56
N ARG A 313 15.06 -10.28 13.60
CA ARG A 313 16.17 -11.18 13.28
C ARG A 313 17.16 -11.29 14.43
N GLU A 314 17.58 -10.17 15.01
CA GLU A 314 18.53 -10.15 16.13
C GLU A 314 18.00 -10.94 17.33
N HIS A 315 16.79 -10.62 17.81
CA HIS A 315 16.22 -11.25 19.02
C HIS A 315 15.92 -12.76 18.88
N PHE A 316 15.63 -13.24 17.66
CA PHE A 316 15.23 -14.63 17.45
C PHE A 316 16.35 -15.50 16.86
N ASN A 317 17.37 -14.93 16.22
CA ASN A 317 18.57 -15.68 15.85
C ASN A 317 19.48 -15.91 17.07
N GLU A 318 19.63 -14.93 17.99
CA GLU A 318 20.40 -15.11 19.24
C GLU A 318 19.88 -16.27 20.10
N LYS A 319 18.55 -16.43 20.19
CA LYS A 319 17.95 -17.56 20.93
C LYS A 319 18.27 -18.92 20.32
N THR A 320 18.37 -19.00 18.99
CA THR A 320 18.61 -20.28 18.30
C THR A 320 20.05 -20.76 18.51
N ASP A 321 21.02 -19.84 18.53
CA ASP A 321 22.43 -20.16 18.81
C ASP A 321 22.65 -20.48 20.30
N THR A 322 21.98 -19.76 21.21
CA THR A 322 22.08 -20.01 22.66
C THR A 322 21.50 -21.37 23.04
N ASP A 323 20.36 -21.76 22.46
CA ASP A 323 19.71 -23.06 22.69
C ASP A 323 20.50 -24.22 22.04
N ALA A 324 21.24 -23.96 20.96
CA ALA A 324 22.13 -24.94 20.34
C ALA A 324 23.43 -25.14 21.14
N GLU A 325 23.97 -24.09 21.74
CA GLU A 325 25.14 -24.16 22.64
C GLU A 325 24.83 -24.83 23.98
N THR A 326 23.61 -24.69 24.51
CA THR A 326 23.19 -25.38 25.74
C THR A 326 22.72 -26.83 25.53
N ALA A 327 22.56 -27.25 24.27
CA ALA A 327 22.21 -28.62 23.90
C ALA A 327 23.42 -29.50 23.51
N LEU A 328 24.64 -28.96 23.58
CA LEU A 328 25.94 -29.66 23.46
C LEU A 328 26.57 -29.87 24.83
#